data_AF-A0A970SXJ6-F1
#
_entry.id   AF-A0A970SXJ6-F1
#
_cell.length_a   1.000
_cell.length_b   1.000
_cell.length_c   1.000
_cell.angle_alpha   90.00
_cell.angle_beta   90.00
_cell.angle_gamma   90.00
#
_symmetry.space_group_name_H-M   'P 1'
#
loop_
_entity.id
_entity.type
_entity.pdbx_description
1 polymer ?
#
loop_
_entity_poly.entity_id
_entity_poly.type
_entity_poly.pdbx_seq_one_letter_code
_entity_poly.pdbx_strand_id
1 'polypeptide(L)'
;VLKARELGDFSANSLKAYQELLEGSFVMQDFQSFKESLDVLEYPPLFEHIPELVGNVMKDLYAVPAGPKDRIYPTLRNHLTIGEIWGLVKLWRRMMKI
;
A
#
# COMPACT_ATOMS: atom_id res chain seq x y z
N VAL A 1 -2.68 25.31 -23.49
CA VAL A 1 -2.48 25.68 -24.92
C VAL A 1 -3.72 26.34 -25.53
N LEU A 2 -4.94 25.79 -25.36
CA LEU A 2 -6.15 26.40 -25.92
C LEU A 2 -6.40 27.83 -25.40
N LYS A 3 -6.32 28.05 -24.08
CA LYS A 3 -6.36 29.42 -23.49
C LYS A 3 -5.29 30.37 -24.04
N ALA A 4 -4.06 29.88 -24.18
CA ALA A 4 -2.95 30.66 -24.73
C ALA A 4 -3.20 31.05 -26.20
N ARG A 5 -3.79 30.13 -26.98
CA ARG A 5 -4.18 30.37 -28.37
C ARG A 5 -5.32 31.39 -28.50
N GLU A 6 -6.31 31.35 -27.60
CA GLU A 6 -7.40 32.35 -27.55
C GLU A 6 -6.88 33.75 -27.25
N LEU A 7 -5.87 33.85 -26.38
CA LEU A 7 -5.21 35.11 -26.02
C LEU A 7 -4.14 35.56 -27.02
N GLY A 8 -3.74 34.70 -27.96
CA GLY A 8 -2.60 34.95 -28.86
C GLY A 8 -1.24 35.02 -28.14
N ASP A 9 -1.19 34.70 -26.85
CA ASP A 9 -0.02 34.81 -25.99
C ASP A 9 0.48 33.42 -25.59
N PHE A 10 1.68 33.08 -26.06
CA PHE A 10 2.39 31.83 -25.76
C PHE A 10 3.58 32.03 -24.82
N SER A 11 3.62 33.14 -24.10
CA SER A 11 4.59 33.38 -23.03
C SER A 11 4.49 32.31 -21.94
N ALA A 12 5.57 32.17 -21.15
CA ALA A 12 5.60 31.27 -20.01
C ALA A 12 4.44 31.52 -19.02
N ASN A 13 4.04 32.79 -18.85
CA ASN A 13 2.93 33.17 -17.97
C ASN A 13 1.59 32.59 -18.45
N SER A 14 1.30 32.69 -19.75
CA SER A 14 0.06 32.15 -20.34
C SER A 14 0.03 30.61 -20.33
N LEU A 15 1.18 29.96 -20.50
CA LEU A 15 1.30 28.50 -20.46
C LEU A 15 1.25 27.92 -19.04
N LYS A 16 1.60 28.70 -18.01
CA LYS A 16 1.58 28.29 -16.60
C LYS A 16 0.19 27.85 -16.12
N ALA A 17 -0.88 28.33 -16.75
CA ALA A 17 -2.25 27.92 -16.43
C ALA A 17 -2.47 26.39 -16.46
N TYR A 18 -1.72 25.65 -17.30
CA TYR A 18 -1.79 24.18 -17.29
C TYR A 18 -1.18 23.58 -16.01
N GLN A 19 -0.03 24.09 -15.59
CA GLN A 19 0.63 23.64 -14.37
C GLN A 19 -0.26 23.89 -13.15
N GLU A 20 -0.88 25.07 -13.05
CA GLU A 20 -1.78 25.42 -11.94
C GLU A 20 -3.01 24.50 -11.90
N LEU A 21 -3.58 24.16 -13.06
CA LEU A 21 -4.67 23.19 -13.15
C LEU A 21 -4.23 21.78 -12.76
N LEU A 22 -3.03 21.36 -13.17
CA LEU A 22 -2.48 20.04 -12.83
C LEU A 22 -2.20 19.94 -11.33
N GLU A 23 -1.57 20.96 -10.73
CA GLU A 23 -1.30 21.05 -9.30
C GLU A 23 -2.60 21.04 -8.46
N GLY A 24 -3.67 21.66 -8.97
CA GLY A 24 -5.00 21.63 -8.35
C GLY A 24 -5.83 20.38 -8.64
N SER A 25 -5.34 19.46 -9.50
CA SER A 25 -6.07 18.25 -9.88
C SER A 25 -5.76 17.07 -8.97
N PHE A 26 -6.67 16.09 -8.96
CA PHE A 26 -6.46 14.81 -8.25
C PHE A 26 -5.18 14.10 -8.70
N VAL A 27 -4.73 14.30 -9.95
CA VAL A 27 -3.53 13.66 -10.49
C VAL A 27 -2.30 14.01 -9.65
N MET A 28 -2.11 15.30 -9.33
CA MET A 28 -0.96 15.71 -8.52
C MET A 28 -1.16 15.35 -7.05
N GLN A 29 -2.40 15.38 -6.56
CA GLN A 29 -2.72 14.92 -5.20
C GLN A 29 -2.35 13.45 -5.00
N ASP A 30 -2.74 12.58 -5.94
CA ASP A 30 -2.43 11.14 -5.91
C ASP A 30 -0.93 10.91 -5.94
N PHE A 31 -0.19 11.59 -6.83
CA PHE A 31 1.28 11.48 -6.86
C PHE A 31 1.92 11.88 -5.53
N GLN A 32 1.38 12.90 -4.85
CA GLN A 32 1.88 13.30 -3.53
C GLN A 32 1.51 12.31 -2.43
N SER A 33 0.29 11.77 -2.46
CA SER A 33 -0.17 10.75 -1.51
C SER A 33 0.67 9.47 -1.61
N PHE A 34 0.99 9.02 -2.82
CA PHE A 34 1.74 7.78 -3.03
C PHE A 34 3.25 7.96 -3.16
N LYS A 35 3.80 9.15 -2.89
CA LYS A 35 5.23 9.43 -3.12
C LYS A 35 6.18 8.49 -2.34
N GLU A 36 5.76 8.01 -1.16
CA GLU A 36 6.54 7.10 -0.31
C GLU A 36 6.20 5.62 -0.55
N SER A 37 5.35 5.29 -1.54
CA SER A 37 4.88 3.92 -1.73
C SER A 37 5.99 2.93 -2.06
N LEU A 38 7.09 3.41 -2.67
CA LEU A 38 8.25 2.60 -2.98
C LEU A 38 8.91 2.00 -1.72
N ASP A 39 8.96 2.70 -0.57
CA ASP A 39 9.53 2.15 0.69
C ASP A 39 8.77 0.91 1.17
N VAL A 40 7.47 0.82 0.85
CA VAL A 40 6.64 -0.37 1.14
C VAL A 40 6.82 -1.44 0.08
N LEU A 41 6.79 -1.07 -1.20
CA LEU A 41 6.91 -2.01 -2.32
C LEU A 41 8.29 -2.69 -2.37
N GLU A 42 9.33 -2.01 -1.91
CA GLU A 42 10.69 -2.56 -1.82
C GLU A 42 10.90 -3.46 -0.62
N TYR A 43 9.93 -3.58 0.30
CA TYR A 43 10.04 -4.45 1.47
C TYR A 43 9.77 -5.92 1.07
N PRO A 44 10.80 -6.78 0.90
CA PRO A 44 10.61 -8.10 0.28
C PRO A 44 9.58 -9.00 0.98
N PRO A 45 9.47 -9.00 2.33
CA PRO A 45 8.46 -9.79 3.03
C PRO A 45 7.01 -9.49 2.64
N LEU A 46 6.70 -8.30 2.12
CA LEU A 46 5.34 -7.94 1.69
C LEU A 46 4.81 -8.90 0.62
N PHE A 47 5.66 -9.30 -0.32
CA PHE A 47 5.26 -10.12 -1.46
C PHE A 47 5.60 -11.60 -1.29
N GLU A 48 6.64 -11.91 -0.52
CA GLU A 48 7.10 -13.29 -0.37
C GLU A 48 6.50 -13.97 0.85
N HIS A 49 6.53 -13.31 2.02
CA HIS A 49 6.29 -13.97 3.30
C HIS A 49 4.89 -13.73 3.87
N ILE A 50 4.40 -12.49 3.81
CA ILE A 50 3.08 -12.14 4.36
C ILE A 50 1.93 -12.88 3.68
N PRO A 51 1.88 -13.02 2.33
CA PRO A 51 0.80 -13.76 1.68
C PRO A 51 0.79 -15.25 2.08
N GLU A 52 1.97 -15.86 2.20
CA GLU A 52 2.11 -17.25 2.66
C GLU A 52 1.64 -17.41 4.11
N LEU A 53 2.07 -16.52 5.01
CA LEU A 53 1.66 -16.50 6.40
C LEU A 53 0.13 -16.42 6.55
N VAL A 54 -0.50 -15.46 5.87
CA VAL A 54 -1.97 -15.30 5.89
C VAL A 54 -2.65 -16.54 5.30
N GLY A 55 -2.12 -17.09 4.21
CA GLY A 55 -2.65 -18.31 3.58
C GLY A 55 -2.62 -19.50 4.54
N ASN A 56 -1.50 -19.73 5.23
CA ASN A 56 -1.34 -20.82 6.18
C ASN A 56 -2.24 -20.67 7.42
N VAL A 57 -2.34 -19.46 7.97
CA VAL A 57 -3.28 -19.15 9.06
C VAL A 57 -4.72 -19.47 8.65
N MET A 58 -5.15 -18.98 7.48
CA MET A 58 -6.51 -19.18 7.00
C MET A 58 -6.80 -20.65 6.69
N LYS A 59 -5.84 -21.36 6.09
CA LYS A 59 -5.93 -22.80 5.82
C LYS A 59 -6.24 -23.58 7.11
N ASP A 60 -5.49 -23.35 8.17
CA ASP A 60 -5.65 -24.11 9.42
C ASP A 60 -6.87 -23.63 10.24
N LEU A 61 -7.16 -22.33 10.18
CA LEU A 61 -8.34 -21.75 10.83
C LEU A 61 -9.64 -22.32 10.22
N TYR A 62 -9.70 -22.53 8.91
CA TYR A 62 -10.89 -23.04 8.24
C TYR A 62 -10.87 -24.54 7.93
N ALA A 63 -9.77 -25.24 8.18
CA ALA A 63 -9.72 -26.71 8.05
C ALA A 63 -10.74 -27.41 8.95
N VAL A 64 -11.35 -28.49 8.45
CA VAL A 64 -12.22 -29.38 9.23
C VAL A 64 -11.47 -30.71 9.43
N PRO A 65 -10.77 -30.90 10.57
CA PRO A 65 -10.01 -32.12 10.82
C PRO A 65 -10.93 -33.29 11.20
N ALA A 66 -10.41 -34.51 11.13
CA ALA A 66 -11.13 -35.73 11.55
C ALA A 66 -11.34 -35.85 13.09
N GLY A 67 -10.87 -34.87 13.88
CA GLY A 67 -10.90 -34.88 15.34
C GLY A 67 -11.29 -33.50 15.94
N PRO A 68 -11.18 -33.32 17.27
CA PRO A 68 -11.51 -32.05 17.90
C PRO A 68 -10.62 -30.93 17.35
N LYS A 69 -11.24 -29.83 16.93
CA LYS A 69 -10.54 -28.66 16.41
C LYS A 69 -9.98 -27.82 17.57
N ASP A 70 -8.74 -27.39 17.42
CA ASP A 70 -8.15 -26.43 18.34
C ASP A 70 -8.92 -25.09 18.34
N ARG A 71 -8.85 -24.40 19.47
CA ARG A 71 -9.39 -23.03 19.57
C ARG A 71 -8.61 -22.10 18.64
N ILE A 72 -9.21 -20.97 18.28
CA ILE A 72 -8.61 -19.98 17.38
C ILE A 72 -7.23 -19.49 17.89
N TYR A 73 -7.11 -19.24 19.19
CA TYR A 73 -5.88 -18.72 19.79
C TYR A 73 -4.65 -19.64 19.62
N PRO A 74 -4.69 -20.94 19.98
CA PRO A 74 -3.55 -21.83 19.75
C PRO A 74 -3.22 -22.00 18.25
N THR A 75 -4.22 -22.06 17.37
CA THR A 75 -3.98 -22.08 15.91
C THR A 75 -3.22 -20.84 15.45
N LEU A 76 -3.62 -19.64 15.88
CA LEU A 76 -2.90 -18.40 15.59
C LEU A 76 -1.49 -18.40 16.18
N ARG A 77 -1.31 -18.88 17.41
CA ARG A 77 0.00 -18.90 18.07
C ARG A 77 1.02 -19.78 17.36
N ASN A 78 0.58 -20.85 16.69
CA ASN A 78 1.45 -21.73 15.91
C ASN A 78 2.03 -21.05 14.66
N HIS A 79 1.31 -20.07 14.11
CA HIS A 79 1.70 -19.30 12.92
C HIS A 79 2.18 -17.88 13.24
N LEU A 80 2.05 -17.41 14.48
CA LEU A 80 2.47 -16.06 14.89
C LEU A 80 3.58 -16.16 15.94
N THR A 81 4.78 -16.40 15.43
CA THR A 81 6.05 -16.25 16.15
C THR A 81 6.34 -14.79 16.47
N ILE A 82 7.26 -14.56 17.41
CA ILE A 82 7.71 -13.20 17.76
C ILE A 82 8.33 -12.51 16.54
N GLY A 83 9.01 -13.26 15.68
CA GLY A 83 9.60 -12.75 14.43
C GLY A 83 8.54 -12.29 13.44
N GLU A 84 7.47 -13.07 13.24
CA GLU A 84 6.36 -12.71 12.35
C GLU A 84 5.60 -11.48 12.85
N ILE A 85 5.33 -11.42 14.16
CA ILE A 85 4.71 -10.23 14.78
C ILE A 85 5.59 -8.99 14.53
N TRP A 86 6.90 -9.12 14.68
CA TRP A 86 7.82 -8.01 14.42
C TRP A 86 7.87 -7.61 12.94
N GLY A 87 7.79 -8.58 12.02
CA GLY A 87 7.63 -8.34 10.59
C GLY A 87 6.35 -7.57 10.25
N LEU A 88 5.22 -7.97 10.83
CA LEU A 88 3.93 -7.30 10.67
C LEU A 88 3.94 -5.87 11.22
N VAL A 89 4.52 -5.66 12.41
CA VAL A 89 4.70 -4.32 12.99
C VAL A 89 5.59 -3.45 12.11
N LYS A 90 6.67 -4.01 11.56
CA LYS A 90 7.55 -3.31 10.62
C LYS A 90 6.83 -2.91 9.34
N LEU A 91 6.01 -3.81 8.79
CA LEU A 91 5.21 -3.52 7.61
C LEU A 91 4.20 -2.41 7.91
N TRP A 92 3.44 -2.52 9.01
CA TRP A 92 2.50 -1.51 9.47
C TRP A 92 3.15 -0.13 9.60
N ARG A 93 4.33 -0.06 10.22
CA ARG A 93 5.08 1.19 10.37
C ARG A 93 5.47 1.82 9.02
N ARG A 94 5.74 1.02 7.99
CA ARG A 94 6.03 1.53 6.63
C ARG A 94 4.76 1.99 5.92
N MET A 95 3.68 1.22 6.04
CA MET A 95 2.37 1.59 5.51
C MET A 95 1.87 2.93 6.06
N MET A 96 2.11 3.22 7.34
CA MET A 96 1.77 4.51 7.96
C MET A 96 2.49 5.74 7.38
N LYS A 97 3.47 5.55 6.49
CA LYS A 97 4.16 6.64 5.79
C LYS A 97 3.55 6.97 4.43
N ILE A 98 2.67 6.11 3.93
CA ILE A 98 1.85 6.33 2.73
C ILE A 98 0.53 6.97 3.18
#